data_AF-A0A923NPA2-F1
#
_entry.id   AF-A0A923NPA2-F1
#
_cell.length_a   1.000
_cell.length_b   1.000
_cell.length_c   1.000
_cell.angle_alpha   90.00
_cell.angle_beta   90.00
_cell.angle_gamma   90.00
#
_symmetry.space_group_name_H-M   'P 1'
#
loop_
_entity.id
_entity.type
_entity.pdbx_description
1 polymer ?
#
loop_
_entity_poly.entity_id
_entity_poly.type
_entity_poly.pdbx_seq_one_letter_code
_entity_poly.pdbx_strand_id
1 'polypeptide(L)'
;MTDKPNLLNPDVPPIPDDGYDRLGEHGKSIVHYIIGDEVFTEAEFAQRKRQQYIQSPPEGFTSDEIRSMRDDEILDMDYFLNE
;
A
#
# COMPACT_ATOMS: atom_id res chain seq x y z
N MET A 1 10.54 -34.83 -11.49
CA MET A 1 10.05 -34.73 -10.10
C MET A 1 10.76 -33.54 -9.52
N THR A 2 10.11 -32.37 -9.48
CA THR A 2 10.73 -31.15 -8.97
C THR A 2 9.85 -30.70 -7.81
N ASP A 3 10.34 -30.96 -6.60
CA ASP A 3 9.67 -30.67 -5.36
C ASP A 3 9.49 -29.17 -5.17
N LYS A 4 8.24 -28.76 -4.95
CA LYS A 4 7.88 -27.41 -4.54
C LYS A 4 8.37 -27.17 -3.11
N PRO A 5 9.18 -26.14 -2.82
CA PRO A 5 9.51 -25.81 -1.44
C PRO A 5 8.30 -25.20 -0.73
N ASN A 6 8.03 -25.76 0.44
CA ASN A 6 6.96 -25.46 1.37
C ASN A 6 7.08 -24.02 1.92
N LEU A 7 6.08 -23.16 1.69
CA LEU A 7 6.08 -21.73 2.03
C LEU A 7 5.53 -21.42 3.44
N LEU A 8 5.86 -22.23 4.44
CA LEU A 8 5.47 -21.96 5.83
C LEU A 8 6.59 -22.34 6.80
N ASN A 9 7.59 -21.48 6.89
CA ASN A 9 8.58 -21.52 7.97
C ASN A 9 8.31 -20.36 8.94
N PRO A 10 8.03 -20.60 10.23
CA PRO A 10 7.76 -19.56 11.23
C PRO A 10 9.01 -18.80 11.71
N ASP A 11 10.21 -19.17 11.25
CA ASP A 11 11.50 -18.55 11.57
C ASP A 11 11.94 -17.47 10.54
N VAL A 12 11.00 -16.76 9.91
CA VAL A 12 11.37 -15.67 8.99
C VAL A 12 12.02 -14.54 9.80
N PRO A 13 13.30 -14.21 9.56
CA PRO A 13 13.97 -13.15 10.30
C PRO A 13 13.35 -11.78 9.97
N PRO A 14 13.40 -10.80 10.90
CA PRO A 14 12.84 -9.48 10.70
C PRO A 14 13.51 -8.80 9.49
N ILE A 15 12.70 -8.12 8.70
CA ILE A 15 13.10 -7.53 7.42
C ILE A 15 14.03 -6.33 7.68
N PRO A 16 15.25 -6.29 7.11
CA PRO A 16 16.11 -5.10 7.14
C PRO A 16 15.59 -4.00 6.22
N ASP A 17 15.70 -2.77 6.71
CA ASP A 17 15.19 -1.50 6.19
C ASP A 17 16.18 -0.86 5.19
N ASP A 18 16.14 -1.23 3.90
CA ASP A 18 16.90 -0.53 2.84
C ASP A 18 16.15 -0.37 1.50
N GLY A 19 14.81 -0.39 1.56
CA GLY A 19 13.98 0.44 0.68
C GLY A 19 13.61 -0.08 -0.71
N TYR A 20 14.39 -0.91 -1.40
CA TYR A 20 14.01 -1.34 -2.76
C TYR A 20 14.65 -2.68 -3.12
N ASP A 21 13.97 -3.80 -2.86
CA ASP A 21 14.12 -5.04 -3.65
C ASP A 21 13.18 -6.16 -3.15
N ARG A 22 11.88 -6.05 -3.47
CA ARG A 22 11.05 -7.24 -3.72
C ARG A 22 10.06 -6.94 -4.85
N LEU A 23 10.39 -7.38 -6.07
CA LEU A 23 9.36 -7.75 -7.03
C LEU A 23 8.84 -9.11 -6.56
N GLY A 24 7.57 -9.20 -6.14
CA GLY A 24 6.95 -10.49 -5.83
C GLY A 24 6.87 -11.38 -7.10
N GLU A 25 6.54 -12.67 -6.97
CA GLU A 25 6.46 -13.69 -8.05
C GLU A 25 5.62 -13.30 -9.29
N HIS A 26 4.96 -12.14 -9.29
CA HIS A 26 4.16 -11.60 -10.39
C HIS A 26 4.61 -10.23 -10.92
N GLY A 27 5.83 -9.77 -10.59
CA GLY A 27 6.35 -8.49 -11.10
C GLY A 27 5.58 -7.27 -10.61
N LYS A 28 4.86 -7.39 -9.48
CA LYS A 28 4.22 -6.29 -8.79
C LYS A 28 5.13 -5.77 -7.70
N SER A 29 5.31 -4.45 -7.70
CA SER A 29 6.06 -3.69 -6.71
C SER A 29 5.58 -4.04 -5.30
N ILE A 30 6.48 -4.49 -4.42
CA ILE A 30 6.19 -4.61 -2.98
C ILE A 30 6.71 -3.34 -2.31
N VAL A 31 6.19 -2.18 -2.72
CA VAL A 31 6.39 -0.95 -1.94
C VAL A 31 5.50 -1.06 -0.71
N HIS A 32 6.13 -1.07 0.46
CA HIS A 32 5.46 -1.04 1.74
C HIS A 32 5.55 0.38 2.34
N TYR A 33 4.41 0.94 2.72
CA TYR A 33 4.34 2.20 3.47
C TYR A 33 4.47 1.91 4.96
N ILE A 34 5.47 2.52 5.59
CA ILE A 34 5.67 2.43 7.05
C ILE A 34 5.03 3.67 7.68
N ILE A 35 4.04 3.47 8.54
CA ILE A 35 3.33 4.54 9.25
C ILE A 35 3.43 4.25 10.74
N GLY A 36 4.35 4.95 11.41
CA GLY A 36 4.73 4.59 12.77
C GLY A 36 5.45 3.24 12.78
N ASP A 37 4.92 2.27 13.52
CA ASP A 37 5.48 0.90 13.63
C ASP A 37 4.71 -0.13 12.78
N GLU A 38 3.73 0.31 11.98
CA GLU A 38 2.89 -0.57 11.15
C GLU A 38 3.31 -0.51 9.67
N VAL A 39 3.42 -1.68 9.05
CA VAL A 39 3.78 -1.87 7.65
C VAL A 39 2.50 -2.11 6.85
N PHE A 40 2.24 -1.25 5.86
CA PHE A 40 1.10 -1.35 4.96
C PHE A 40 1.56 -1.63 3.53
N THR A 41 0.82 -2.44 2.78
CA THR A 41 0.93 -2.44 1.31
C THR A 41 0.33 -1.17 0.73
N GLU A 42 0.70 -0.84 -0.52
CA GLU A 42 0.10 0.26 -1.28
C GLU A 42 -1.43 0.22 -1.28
N ALA A 43 -2.01 -0.95 -1.54
CA ALA A 43 -3.46 -1.13 -1.57
C ALA A 43 -4.12 -0.89 -0.19
N GLU A 44 -3.51 -1.37 0.89
CA GLU A 44 -4.03 -1.16 2.24
C GLU A 44 -3.95 0.31 2.65
N PHE A 45 -2.83 0.97 2.34
CA PHE A 45 -2.64 2.38 2.63
C PHE A 45 -3.62 3.25 1.83
N ALA A 46 -3.78 2.99 0.54
CA ALA A 46 -4.75 3.66 -0.32
C ALA A 46 -6.18 3.46 0.19
N GLN A 47 -6.54 2.24 0.63
CA GLN A 47 -7.87 1.99 1.17
C GLN A 47 -8.12 2.77 2.46
N ARG A 48 -7.12 2.90 3.34
CA ARG A 48 -7.19 3.72 4.55
C ARG A 48 -7.41 5.20 4.20
N LYS A 49 -6.64 5.74 3.26
CA LYS A 49 -6.78 7.13 2.79
C LYS A 49 -8.13 7.37 2.12
N ARG A 50 -8.60 6.44 1.29
CA ARG A 50 -9.93 6.49 0.69
C ARG A 50 -11.03 6.63 1.74
N GLN A 51 -10.98 5.87 2.84
CA GLN A 51 -11.98 5.99 3.91
C GLN A 51 -11.93 7.35 4.63
N GLN A 52 -10.73 7.90 4.82
CA GLN A 52 -10.55 9.23 5.40
C GLN A 52 -11.15 10.31 4.48
N TYR A 53 -10.81 10.27 3.19
CA TYR A 53 -11.25 11.26 2.22
C TYR A 53 -12.72 11.11 1.82
N ILE A 54 -13.33 9.93 1.91
CA ILE A 54 -14.79 9.78 1.75
C ILE A 54 -15.55 10.52 2.87
N GLN A 55 -15.04 10.47 4.10
CA GLN A 55 -15.67 11.11 5.27
C GLN A 55 -15.49 12.63 5.25
N SER A 56 -14.32 13.09 4.81
CA SER A 56 -14.01 14.51 4.66
C SER A 56 -13.31 14.74 3.32
N PRO A 57 -14.07 14.92 2.23
CA PRO A 57 -13.51 15.16 0.91
C PRO A 57 -12.60 16.39 0.87
N PRO A 58 -11.44 16.33 0.20
CA PRO A 58 -10.62 17.52 -0.06
C PRO A 58 -11.37 18.51 -0.96
N GLU A 59 -10.96 19.78 -0.92
CA GLU A 59 -11.56 20.82 -1.76
C GLU A 59 -11.47 20.45 -3.25
N GLY A 60 -12.58 20.58 -3.97
CA GLY A 60 -12.67 20.21 -5.39
C GLY A 60 -12.99 18.74 -5.66
N PHE A 61 -13.17 17.89 -4.63
CA PHE A 61 -13.58 16.50 -4.77
C PHE A 61 -14.86 16.19 -3.99
N THR A 62 -15.64 15.23 -4.50
CA THR A 62 -16.81 14.67 -3.81
C THR A 62 -16.52 13.26 -3.26
N SER A 63 -17.25 12.84 -2.22
CA SER A 63 -17.12 11.49 -1.65
C SER A 63 -17.35 10.38 -2.68
N ASP A 64 -18.22 10.60 -3.66
CA ASP A 64 -18.51 9.60 -4.70
C ASP A 64 -17.38 9.50 -5.73
N GLU A 65 -16.75 10.63 -6.11
CA GLU A 65 -15.55 10.64 -6.94
C GLU A 65 -14.41 9.88 -6.25
N ILE A 66 -14.15 10.19 -4.97
CA ILE A 66 -13.10 9.54 -4.16
C ILE A 66 -13.37 8.03 -4.01
N ARG A 67 -14.64 7.61 -3.91
CA ARG A 67 -14.99 6.19 -3.88
C ARG A 67 -14.66 5.47 -5.19
N SER A 68 -14.71 6.19 -6.31
CA SER A 68 -14.41 5.65 -7.64
C SER A 68 -12.94 5.76 -8.06
N MET A 69 -12.13 6.53 -7.34
CA MET A 69 -10.70 6.70 -7.62
C MET A 69 -9.92 5.41 -7.40
N ARG A 70 -8.91 5.23 -8.24
CA ARG A 70 -7.97 4.11 -8.16
C ARG A 70 -7.02 4.29 -6.96
N ASP A 71 -6.37 3.20 -6.55
CA ASP A 71 -5.48 3.24 -5.39
C ASP A 71 -4.29 4.19 -5.62
N ASP A 72 -3.69 4.17 -6.81
CA ASP A 72 -2.63 5.10 -7.24
C ASP A 72 -3.09 6.56 -7.17
N GLU A 73 -4.29 6.86 -7.67
CA GLU A 73 -4.86 8.23 -7.65
C GLU A 73 -5.10 8.75 -6.23
N ILE A 74 -5.52 7.88 -5.31
CA ILE A 74 -5.69 8.24 -3.90
C ILE A 74 -4.35 8.56 -3.25
N LEU A 75 -3.29 7.82 -3.59
CA LEU A 75 -1.95 8.03 -3.03
C LEU A 75 -1.26 9.26 -3.60
N ASP A 76 -1.38 9.50 -4.90
CA ASP A 76 -0.89 10.72 -5.54
C ASP A 76 -1.57 11.95 -4.92
N MET A 77 -2.89 11.90 -4.73
CA MET A 77 -3.64 12.97 -4.06
C MET A 77 -3.17 13.16 -2.61
N ASP A 78 -2.98 12.08 -1.85
CA ASP A 78 -2.47 12.15 -0.47
C ASP A 78 -1.09 12.82 -0.41
N TYR A 79 -0.21 12.53 -1.37
CA TYR A 79 1.09 13.17 -1.48
C TYR A 79 0.96 14.68 -1.71
N PHE A 80 0.17 15.13 -2.69
CA PHE A 80 0.00 16.55 -3.00
C PHE A 80 -0.67 17.36 -1.88
N LEU A 81 -1.55 16.74 -1.09
CA LEU A 81 -2.25 17.41 0.02
C LEU A 81 -1.41 17.53 1.29
N ASN A 82 -0.36 16.72 1.43
CA ASN A 82 0.50 16.68 2.61
C ASN A 82 1.96 17.10 2.35
N GLU A 83 2.30 17.58 1.14
CA GLU A 83 3.51 18.37 0.85
C GLU A 83 3.44 19.78 1.47
#